data_AF-A0A0Q9SNN7-F1
#
_entry.id   AF-A0A0Q9SNN7-F1
#
_cell.length_a   1.000
_cell.length_b   1.000
_cell.length_c   1.000
_cell.angle_alpha   90.00
_cell.angle_beta   90.00
_cell.angle_gamma   90.00
#
_symmetry.space_group_name_H-M   'P 1'
#
loop_
_entity.id
_entity.type
_entity.pdbx_description
1 polymer ?
#
loop_
_entity_poly.entity_id
_entity_poly.type
_entity_poly.pdbx_seq_one_letter_code
_entity_poly.pdbx_strand_id
1 'polypeptide(L)'
;MLTTNDVAKCEAWFDSHGLPYFVEAGHEAIQRALVPRIVGLWAVLAVAPAVLVTVVALNLDAGVGEAVAAGLLTAAVVALGRAVRVFRVGRIGRWALAHAWENRSLIGPLATRALPFLLLFITFLFINTEVWQVSSALPRPLLWVCVGIFALLAVAFLAPSFRSEIERVGAEVEGEMLAATCVGTPVASAAREILAEPHLATEVAGIRLPPLQRRNLMLMLFIAQAIQMLSLVLIVFGFFVVFGSIAIRPSVIEAWVGSEPHYTGPFHLVSDELFSVAIFLSAFAGLYFTVQAVIDQNYRREFFTRIQDDLQRAMGVRKVYVALRAHLAADRGA
;
A
#
# COMPACT_ATOMS: atom_id res chain seq x y z
N MET A 1 0.78 -39.04 -7.84
CA MET A 1 0.56 -39.27 -6.39
C MET A 1 1.15 -38.12 -5.59
N LEU A 2 0.30 -37.17 -5.24
CA LEU A 2 0.67 -35.96 -4.51
C LEU A 2 0.64 -36.25 -3.01
N THR A 3 1.69 -35.82 -2.30
CA THR A 3 1.91 -36.18 -0.89
C THR A 3 1.55 -35.02 0.03
N THR A 4 1.34 -35.29 1.32
CA THR A 4 1.22 -34.27 2.37
C THR A 4 2.42 -33.30 2.41
N ASN A 5 3.59 -33.74 1.93
CA ASN A 5 4.79 -32.92 1.81
C ASN A 5 4.63 -31.81 0.74
N ASP A 6 3.85 -32.07 -0.31
CA ASP A 6 3.61 -31.10 -1.38
C ASP A 6 2.68 -29.96 -0.92
N VAL A 7 1.73 -30.27 -0.02
CA VAL A 7 0.89 -29.26 0.66
C VAL A 7 1.76 -28.34 1.53
N ALA A 8 2.65 -28.89 2.35
CA ALA A 8 3.53 -28.10 3.22
C ALA A 8 4.52 -27.22 2.42
N LYS A 9 5.08 -27.73 1.32
CA LYS A 9 5.90 -26.93 0.39
C LYS A 9 5.12 -25.78 -0.23
N CYS A 10 3.85 -26.02 -0.57
CA CYS A 10 2.97 -25.01 -1.13
C CYS A 10 2.65 -23.91 -0.10
N GLU A 11 2.42 -24.28 1.16
CA GLU A 11 2.19 -23.34 2.26
C GLU A 11 3.45 -22.48 2.55
N ALA A 12 4.63 -23.09 2.57
CA ALA A 12 5.90 -22.37 2.71
C ALA A 12 6.19 -21.44 1.52
N TRP A 13 5.78 -21.83 0.31
CA TRP A 13 5.84 -20.97 -0.88
C TRP A 13 4.93 -19.74 -0.73
N PHE A 14 3.68 -19.91 -0.28
CA PHE A 14 2.78 -18.78 -0.01
C PHE A 14 3.34 -17.85 1.09
N ASP A 15 3.92 -18.40 2.14
CA ASP A 15 4.49 -17.62 3.25
C ASP A 15 5.72 -16.80 2.85
N SER A 16 6.57 -17.34 1.97
CA SER A 16 7.77 -16.67 1.44
C SER A 16 7.44 -15.60 0.40
N HIS A 17 6.33 -15.74 -0.33
CA HIS A 17 5.88 -14.79 -1.36
C HIS A 17 4.91 -13.73 -0.81
N GLY A 18 4.86 -13.52 0.51
CA GLY A 18 4.03 -12.48 1.11
C GLY A 18 2.52 -12.75 1.02
N LEU A 19 2.12 -13.99 0.76
CA LEU A 19 0.73 -14.45 0.63
C LEU A 19 0.27 -15.34 1.81
N PRO A 20 0.52 -14.98 3.09
CA PRO A 20 0.23 -15.84 4.24
C PRO A 20 -1.27 -16.15 4.43
N TYR A 21 -2.15 -15.42 3.72
CA TYR A 21 -3.60 -15.58 3.77
C TYR A 21 -4.16 -16.62 2.80
N PHE A 22 -3.33 -17.09 1.87
CA PHE A 22 -3.66 -18.20 0.96
C PHE A 22 -3.52 -19.57 1.62
N VAL A 23 -2.91 -19.61 2.81
CA VAL A 23 -2.85 -20.77 3.71
C VAL A 23 -4.03 -20.71 4.69
N GLU A 24 -4.68 -21.85 4.96
CA GLU A 24 -5.88 -21.88 5.82
C GLU A 24 -5.62 -21.45 7.26
N ALA A 25 -4.41 -21.69 7.80
CA ALA A 25 -3.99 -21.17 9.10
C ALA A 25 -4.06 -19.63 9.17
N GLY A 26 -3.85 -18.93 8.04
CA GLY A 26 -4.02 -17.48 7.93
C GLY A 26 -5.49 -17.04 7.90
N HIS A 27 -6.39 -17.87 7.35
CA HIS A 27 -7.84 -17.64 7.34
C HIS A 27 -8.43 -17.61 8.75
N GLU A 28 -8.08 -18.60 9.57
CA GLU A 28 -8.59 -18.69 10.94
C GLU A 28 -8.13 -17.53 11.82
N ALA A 29 -6.91 -17.03 11.62
CA ALA A 29 -6.37 -15.91 12.39
C ALA A 29 -7.14 -14.60 12.13
N ILE A 30 -7.54 -14.35 10.87
CA ILE A 30 -8.36 -13.20 10.49
C ILE A 30 -9.80 -13.36 10.97
N GLN A 31 -10.40 -14.55 10.80
CA GLN A 31 -11.75 -14.80 11.28
C GLN A 31 -11.84 -14.64 12.80
N ARG A 32 -10.82 -15.08 13.54
CA ARG A 32 -10.67 -14.80 14.98
C ARG A 32 -10.55 -13.29 15.25
N ALA A 33 -9.76 -12.55 14.48
CA ALA A 33 -9.61 -11.11 14.68
C ALA A 33 -10.89 -10.28 14.41
N LEU A 34 -11.78 -10.76 13.53
CA LEU A 34 -13.06 -10.13 13.15
C LEU A 34 -14.26 -10.56 14.01
N VAL A 35 -14.08 -11.43 15.00
CA VAL A 35 -15.16 -11.81 15.93
C VAL A 35 -15.65 -10.55 16.67
N PRO A 36 -16.98 -10.33 16.81
CA PRO A 36 -17.54 -9.11 17.39
C PRO A 36 -17.01 -8.78 18.80
N ARG A 37 -16.63 -9.79 19.59
CA ARG A 37 -15.95 -9.60 20.88
C ARG A 37 -14.58 -8.94 20.74
N ILE A 38 -13.80 -9.32 19.74
CA ILE A 38 -12.48 -8.76 19.47
C ILE A 38 -12.64 -7.38 18.83
N VAL A 39 -13.67 -7.15 17.98
CA VAL A 39 -14.10 -5.82 17.48
C VAL A 39 -14.49 -4.86 18.59
N GLY A 40 -15.23 -5.32 19.60
CA GLY A 40 -15.48 -4.55 20.81
C GLY A 40 -14.18 -4.20 21.55
N LEU A 41 -13.26 -5.16 21.66
CA LEU A 41 -11.94 -4.92 22.24
C LEU A 41 -11.12 -3.92 21.41
N TRP A 42 -11.19 -3.96 20.07
CA TRP A 42 -10.55 -3.03 19.14
C TRP A 42 -11.08 -1.60 19.34
N ALA A 43 -12.39 -1.44 19.50
CA ALA A 43 -13.02 -0.15 19.76
C ALA A 43 -12.57 0.42 21.10
N VAL A 44 -12.59 -0.38 22.18
CA VAL A 44 -12.16 0.06 23.51
C VAL A 44 -10.69 0.47 23.52
N LEU A 45 -9.82 -0.27 22.84
CA LEU A 45 -8.39 -0.01 22.82
C LEU A 45 -7.98 1.19 21.93
N ALA A 46 -8.83 1.60 20.99
CA ALA A 46 -8.67 2.84 20.22
C ALA A 46 -9.30 4.05 20.94
N VAL A 47 -10.43 3.85 21.60
CA VAL A 47 -11.17 4.90 22.32
C VAL A 47 -10.47 5.28 23.63
N ALA A 48 -9.92 4.32 24.39
CA ALA A 48 -9.24 4.59 25.65
C ALA A 48 -8.07 5.60 25.53
N PRO A 49 -7.09 5.42 24.61
CA PRO A 49 -6.02 6.40 24.42
C PRO A 49 -6.53 7.72 23.82
N ALA A 50 -7.56 7.69 22.97
CA ALA A 50 -8.17 8.89 22.42
C ALA A 50 -8.83 9.76 23.50
N VAL A 51 -9.61 9.13 24.38
CA VAL A 51 -10.25 9.80 25.53
C VAL A 51 -9.18 10.30 26.50
N LEU A 52 -8.13 9.53 26.76
CA LEU A 52 -7.02 9.97 27.60
C LEU A 52 -6.33 11.23 27.03
N VAL A 53 -6.03 11.25 25.73
CA VAL A 53 -5.42 12.42 25.08
C VAL A 53 -6.34 13.64 25.11
N THR A 54 -7.65 13.46 24.87
CA THR A 54 -8.62 14.55 24.99
C THR A 54 -8.71 15.08 26.42
N VAL A 55 -8.79 14.21 27.42
CA VAL A 55 -8.84 14.63 28.83
C VAL A 55 -7.56 15.34 29.25
N VAL A 56 -6.39 14.82 28.88
CA VAL A 56 -5.11 15.48 29.19
C VAL A 56 -5.01 16.84 28.50
N ALA A 57 -5.39 16.94 27.23
CA ALA A 57 -5.40 18.21 26.51
C ALA A 57 -6.32 19.25 27.17
N LEU A 58 -7.53 18.84 27.61
CA LEU A 58 -8.43 19.71 28.36
C LEU A 58 -7.87 20.15 29.73
N ASN A 59 -7.07 19.30 30.40
CA ASN A 59 -6.42 19.63 31.67
C ASN A 59 -5.18 20.54 31.50
N LEU A 60 -4.70 20.71 30.27
CA LEU A 60 -3.60 21.61 29.91
C LEU A 60 -4.12 22.92 29.29
N ASP A 61 -5.38 23.28 29.57
CA ASP A 61 -6.07 24.46 29.05
C ASP A 61 -6.17 24.54 27.51
N ALA A 62 -6.07 23.40 26.81
CA ALA A 62 -6.33 23.37 25.37
C ALA A 62 -7.80 23.65 25.09
N GLY A 63 -8.07 24.33 23.97
CA GLY A 63 -9.44 24.57 23.52
C GLY A 63 -10.18 23.23 23.29
N VAL A 64 -11.48 23.19 23.60
CA VAL A 64 -12.30 21.97 23.44
C VAL A 64 -12.18 21.37 22.03
N GLY A 65 -12.10 22.23 21.00
CA GLY A 65 -11.88 21.80 19.62
C GLY A 65 -10.54 21.11 19.39
N GLU A 66 -9.45 21.63 19.98
CA GLU A 66 -8.09 21.07 19.84
C GLU A 66 -7.97 19.73 20.58
N ALA A 67 -8.54 19.64 21.78
CA ALA A 67 -8.55 18.43 22.57
C ALA A 67 -9.34 17.28 21.89
N VAL A 68 -10.48 17.61 21.26
CA VAL A 68 -11.27 16.65 20.49
C VAL A 68 -10.52 16.24 19.22
N ALA A 69 -9.91 17.19 18.49
CA ALA A 69 -9.11 16.89 17.31
C ALA A 69 -7.91 15.97 17.64
N ALA A 70 -7.20 16.24 18.73
CA ALA A 70 -6.08 15.42 19.19
C ALA A 70 -6.53 13.99 19.58
N GLY A 71 -7.69 13.86 20.24
CA GLY A 71 -8.28 12.57 20.55
C GLY A 71 -8.67 11.78 19.31
N LEU A 72 -9.37 12.41 18.36
CA LEU A 72 -9.76 11.79 17.09
C LEU A 72 -8.54 11.36 16.27
N LEU A 73 -7.50 12.19 16.22
CA LEU A 73 -6.25 11.88 15.53
C LEU A 73 -5.53 10.69 16.21
N THR A 74 -5.54 10.65 17.55
CA THR A 74 -5.00 9.51 18.31
C THR A 74 -5.79 8.23 18.04
N ALA A 75 -7.12 8.30 18.02
CA ALA A 75 -7.97 7.16 17.67
C ALA A 75 -7.66 6.65 16.25
N ALA A 76 -7.51 7.56 15.29
CA ALA A 76 -7.17 7.25 13.91
C ALA A 76 -5.78 6.59 13.81
N VAL A 77 -4.76 7.12 14.49
CA VAL A 77 -3.40 6.57 14.51
C VAL A 77 -3.36 5.19 15.15
N VAL A 78 -4.06 5.00 16.28
CA VAL A 78 -4.12 3.70 16.96
C VAL A 78 -4.86 2.68 16.10
N ALA A 79 -5.99 3.05 15.52
CA ALA A 79 -6.76 2.20 14.61
C ALA A 79 -5.92 1.81 13.38
N LEU A 80 -5.21 2.78 12.78
CA LEU A 80 -4.34 2.56 11.64
C LEU A 80 -3.15 1.66 11.97
N GLY A 81 -2.43 1.95 13.05
CA GLY A 81 -1.27 1.15 13.48
C GLY A 81 -1.64 -0.28 13.87
N ARG A 82 -2.84 -0.47 14.43
CA ARG A 82 -3.39 -1.78 14.75
C ARG A 82 -3.89 -2.51 13.50
N ALA A 83 -4.54 -1.82 12.56
CA ALA A 83 -4.86 -2.38 11.24
C ALA A 83 -3.58 -2.87 10.54
N VAL A 84 -2.51 -2.08 10.57
CA VAL A 84 -1.18 -2.45 10.04
C VAL A 84 -0.66 -3.76 10.68
N ARG A 85 -0.87 -3.98 11.99
CA ARG A 85 -0.46 -5.22 12.67
C ARG A 85 -1.39 -6.41 12.36
N VAL A 86 -2.70 -6.21 12.39
CA VAL A 86 -3.72 -7.26 12.15
C VAL A 86 -3.65 -7.78 10.73
N PHE A 87 -3.58 -6.87 9.75
CA PHE A 87 -3.41 -7.23 8.35
C PHE A 87 -1.96 -7.62 8.02
N ARG A 88 -1.08 -7.77 9.03
CA ARG A 88 0.35 -8.12 8.90
C ARG A 88 1.03 -7.31 7.79
N VAL A 89 0.67 -6.03 7.68
CA VAL A 89 1.24 -5.08 6.71
C VAL A 89 2.75 -4.96 6.89
N GLY A 90 3.32 -5.28 8.05
CA GLY A 90 4.78 -5.37 8.22
C GLY A 90 5.45 -6.58 7.56
N ARG A 91 4.74 -7.69 7.34
CA ARG A 91 5.25 -8.84 6.54
C ARG A 91 5.04 -8.60 5.05
N ILE A 92 3.85 -8.11 4.67
CA ILE A 92 3.55 -7.71 3.28
C ILE A 92 4.44 -6.56 2.86
N GLY A 93 4.65 -5.57 3.72
CA GLY A 93 5.46 -4.39 3.47
C GLY A 93 6.94 -4.72 3.34
N ARG A 94 7.47 -5.69 4.10
CA ARG A 94 8.84 -6.19 3.88
C ARG A 94 8.98 -6.94 2.56
N TRP A 95 8.02 -7.79 2.22
CA TRP A 95 8.00 -8.46 0.92
C TRP A 95 7.87 -7.44 -0.22
N ALA A 96 6.95 -6.48 -0.11
CA ALA A 96 6.71 -5.44 -1.10
C ALA A 96 7.88 -4.45 -1.20
N LEU A 97 8.60 -4.19 -0.10
CA LEU A 97 9.81 -3.39 -0.11
C LEU A 97 10.98 -4.14 -0.76
N ALA A 98 11.14 -5.44 -0.46
CA ALA A 98 12.11 -6.29 -1.16
C ALA A 98 11.79 -6.37 -2.65
N HIS A 99 10.52 -6.51 -2.99
CA HIS A 99 10.02 -6.55 -4.36
C HIS A 99 10.17 -5.20 -5.07
N ALA A 100 9.96 -4.07 -4.38
CA ALA A 100 10.24 -2.73 -4.88
C ALA A 100 11.74 -2.51 -5.12
N TRP A 101 12.59 -3.09 -4.28
CA TRP A 101 14.05 -3.02 -4.43
C TRP A 101 14.58 -3.88 -5.59
N GLU A 102 14.02 -5.08 -5.76
CA GLU A 102 14.26 -5.94 -6.93
C GLU A 102 13.75 -5.26 -8.21
N ASN A 103 12.67 -4.48 -8.11
CA ASN A 103 12.07 -3.71 -9.19
C ASN A 103 12.64 -2.29 -9.36
N ARG A 104 13.82 -1.97 -8.79
CA ARG A 104 14.46 -0.65 -9.00
C ARG A 104 14.67 -0.30 -10.48
N SER A 105 14.78 -1.29 -11.37
CA SER A 105 14.87 -1.12 -12.82
C SER A 105 13.57 -0.59 -13.47
N LEU A 106 12.44 -0.65 -12.75
CA LEU A 106 11.13 -0.14 -13.19
C LEU A 106 10.86 1.30 -12.76
N ILE A 107 11.66 1.86 -11.85
CA ILE A 107 11.58 3.29 -11.54
C ILE A 107 12.08 4.12 -12.73
N GLY A 108 13.02 3.58 -13.53
CA GLY A 108 13.62 4.24 -14.69
C GLY A 108 12.60 4.71 -15.75
N PRO A 109 11.71 3.84 -16.27
CA PRO A 109 10.68 4.22 -17.24
C PRO A 109 9.65 5.22 -16.70
N LEU A 110 9.28 5.10 -15.42
CA LEU A 110 8.27 5.97 -14.79
C LEU A 110 8.84 7.36 -14.48
N ALA A 111 10.11 7.40 -14.03
CA ALA A 111 10.84 8.64 -13.79
C ALA A 111 11.17 9.41 -15.07
N THR A 112 11.26 8.74 -16.22
CA THR A 112 11.62 9.40 -17.48
C THR A 112 10.41 9.91 -18.26
N ARG A 113 9.21 9.37 -18.02
CA ARG A 113 8.03 9.65 -18.87
C ARG A 113 7.07 10.69 -18.28
N ALA A 114 6.77 10.62 -16.99
CA ALA A 114 5.81 11.52 -16.32
C ALA A 114 6.49 12.58 -15.44
N LEU A 115 7.65 12.23 -14.89
CA LEU A 115 8.39 13.08 -13.94
C LEU A 115 8.90 14.40 -14.56
N PRO A 116 9.37 14.49 -15.83
CA PRO A 116 9.95 15.73 -16.34
C PRO A 116 8.96 16.89 -16.40
N PHE A 117 7.73 16.64 -16.88
CA PHE A 117 6.71 17.70 -16.99
C PHE A 117 6.21 18.13 -15.60
N LEU A 118 5.98 17.15 -14.71
CA LEU A 118 5.57 17.42 -13.34
C LEU A 118 6.67 18.16 -12.57
N LEU A 119 7.91 17.72 -12.69
CA LEU A 119 9.04 18.33 -12.01
C LEU A 119 9.29 19.73 -12.54
N LEU A 120 9.11 20.01 -13.82
CA LEU A 120 9.15 21.37 -14.36
C LEU A 120 8.06 22.25 -13.74
N PHE A 121 6.81 21.77 -13.73
CA PHE A 121 5.69 22.52 -13.14
C PHE A 121 5.87 22.76 -11.64
N ILE A 122 6.20 21.72 -10.88
CA ILE A 122 6.37 21.83 -9.42
C ILE A 122 7.65 22.58 -9.07
N THR A 123 8.72 22.51 -9.88
CA THR A 123 9.91 23.35 -9.67
C THR A 123 9.58 24.83 -9.90
N PHE A 124 8.74 25.15 -10.89
CA PHE A 124 8.24 26.51 -11.06
C PHE A 124 7.39 26.96 -9.86
N LEU A 125 6.52 26.07 -9.37
CA LEU A 125 5.73 26.31 -8.16
C LEU A 125 6.63 26.46 -6.92
N PHE A 126 7.74 25.72 -6.86
CA PHE A 126 8.70 25.76 -5.76
C PHE A 126 9.45 27.10 -5.68
N ILE A 127 9.72 27.77 -6.80
CA ILE A 127 10.40 29.09 -6.82
C ILE A 127 9.38 30.24 -6.65
N ASN A 128 8.10 29.92 -6.47
CA ASN A 128 7.05 30.92 -6.29
C ASN A 128 6.90 31.33 -4.81
N THR A 129 6.85 32.63 -4.54
CA THR A 129 6.74 33.21 -3.19
C THR A 129 5.48 32.80 -2.45
N GLU A 130 4.34 32.71 -3.13
CA GLU A 130 3.04 32.41 -2.51
C GLU A 130 3.04 31.02 -1.85
N VAL A 131 3.74 30.07 -2.46
CA VAL A 131 3.82 28.69 -1.98
C VAL A 131 4.64 28.61 -0.71
N TRP A 132 5.71 29.40 -0.62
CA TRP A 132 6.52 29.54 0.58
C TRP A 132 5.71 30.14 1.71
N GLN A 133 5.03 31.26 1.46
CA GLN A 133 4.20 31.95 2.46
C GLN A 133 3.09 31.05 3.01
N VAL A 134 2.34 30.36 2.13
CA VAL A 134 1.29 29.45 2.57
C VAL A 134 1.88 28.29 3.37
N SER A 135 2.98 27.70 2.92
CA SER A 135 3.55 26.52 3.58
C SER A 135 4.21 26.86 4.92
N SER A 136 4.85 28.03 5.04
CA SER A 136 5.52 28.48 6.27
C SER A 136 4.56 29.04 7.31
N ALA A 137 3.41 29.58 6.89
CA ALA A 137 2.37 30.06 7.80
C ALA A 137 1.60 28.91 8.48
N LEU A 138 1.65 27.68 7.93
CA LEU A 138 0.96 26.53 8.49
C LEU A 138 1.73 25.97 9.70
N PRO A 139 1.09 25.87 10.88
CA PRO A 139 1.65 25.11 11.99
C PRO A 139 1.91 23.66 11.56
N ARG A 140 3.01 23.06 12.03
CA ARG A 140 3.39 21.68 11.67
C ARG A 140 2.25 20.67 11.78
N PRO A 141 1.38 20.68 12.82
CA PRO A 141 0.25 19.75 12.89
C PRO A 141 -0.73 19.91 11.71
N LEU A 142 -1.01 21.15 11.30
CA LEU A 142 -1.94 21.43 10.20
C LEU A 142 -1.35 21.04 8.84
N LEU A 143 -0.04 21.20 8.67
CA LEU A 143 0.67 20.67 7.50
C LEU A 143 0.46 19.16 7.35
N TRP A 144 0.57 18.39 8.44
CA TRP A 144 0.32 16.95 8.42
C TRP A 144 -1.15 16.62 8.13
N VAL A 145 -2.09 17.46 8.56
CA VAL A 145 -3.51 17.33 8.17
C VAL A 145 -3.68 17.53 6.67
N CYS A 146 -3.06 18.54 6.05
CA CYS A 146 -3.09 18.74 4.60
C CYS A 146 -2.51 17.54 3.83
N VAL A 147 -1.35 17.04 4.26
CA VAL A 147 -0.74 15.82 3.71
C VAL A 147 -1.70 14.63 3.88
N GLY A 148 -2.35 14.52 5.04
CA GLY A 148 -3.36 13.50 5.32
C GLY A 148 -4.56 13.58 4.38
N ILE A 149 -5.05 14.78 4.05
CA ILE A 149 -6.12 15.00 3.08
C ILE A 149 -5.68 14.55 1.69
N PHE A 150 -4.47 14.92 1.24
CA PHE A 150 -3.94 14.46 -0.04
C PHE A 150 -3.79 12.94 -0.09
N ALA A 151 -3.31 12.32 0.98
CA ALA A 151 -3.22 10.88 1.09
C ALA A 151 -4.62 10.22 1.05
N LEU A 152 -5.60 10.76 1.78
CA LEU A 152 -6.98 10.28 1.77
C LEU A 152 -7.58 10.34 0.36
N LEU A 153 -7.42 11.46 -0.34
CA LEU A 153 -7.88 11.63 -1.71
C LEU A 153 -7.18 10.65 -2.65
N ALA A 154 -5.86 10.50 -2.54
CA ALA A 154 -5.10 9.54 -3.34
C ALA A 154 -5.65 8.11 -3.15
N VAL A 155 -5.91 7.69 -1.91
CA VAL A 155 -6.53 6.40 -1.60
C VAL A 155 -7.94 6.29 -2.19
N ALA A 156 -8.75 7.34 -2.10
CA ALA A 156 -10.10 7.37 -2.63
C ALA A 156 -10.14 7.22 -4.16
N PHE A 157 -9.17 7.80 -4.89
CA PHE A 157 -9.00 7.62 -6.33
C PHE A 157 -8.48 6.24 -6.70
N LEU A 158 -7.59 5.68 -5.88
CA LEU A 158 -6.96 4.40 -6.14
C LEU A 158 -7.93 3.23 -5.91
N ALA A 159 -8.73 3.26 -4.84
CA ALA A 159 -9.54 2.12 -4.41
C ALA A 159 -10.55 1.58 -5.46
N PRO A 160 -11.28 2.41 -6.23
CA PRO A 160 -12.20 1.94 -7.27
C PRO A 160 -11.48 1.22 -8.42
N SER A 161 -10.34 1.75 -8.88
CA SER A 161 -9.59 1.20 -10.02
C SER A 161 -9.07 -0.21 -9.78
N PHE A 162 -8.69 -0.53 -8.54
CA PHE A 162 -8.23 -1.88 -8.17
C PHE A 162 -9.38 -2.90 -8.15
N ARG A 163 -10.61 -2.48 -7.81
CA ARG A 163 -11.76 -3.39 -7.75
C ARG A 163 -12.11 -3.93 -9.13
N SER A 164 -12.14 -3.06 -10.14
CA SER A 164 -12.48 -3.44 -11.52
C SER A 164 -11.43 -4.36 -12.15
N GLU A 165 -10.15 -4.16 -11.84
CA GLU A 165 -9.08 -4.94 -12.49
C GLU A 165 -9.06 -6.40 -11.98
N ILE A 166 -9.35 -6.63 -10.70
CA ILE A 166 -9.35 -8.00 -10.12
C ILE A 166 -10.55 -8.83 -10.59
N GLU A 167 -11.68 -8.19 -10.89
CA GLU A 167 -12.83 -8.89 -11.50
C GLU A 167 -12.48 -9.46 -12.86
N ARG A 168 -11.66 -8.71 -13.61
CA ARG A 168 -11.18 -9.11 -14.91
C ARG A 168 -10.17 -10.25 -14.82
N VAL A 169 -9.15 -10.14 -13.96
CA VAL A 169 -8.09 -11.15 -13.84
C VAL A 169 -8.59 -12.46 -13.24
N GLY A 170 -9.52 -12.40 -12.28
CA GLY A 170 -10.12 -13.59 -11.67
C GLY A 170 -10.87 -14.51 -12.66
N ALA A 171 -11.31 -13.96 -13.79
CA ALA A 171 -12.01 -14.70 -14.83
C ALA A 171 -11.07 -15.38 -15.84
N GLU A 172 -9.78 -15.02 -15.90
CA GLU A 172 -8.88 -15.41 -17.00
C GLU A 172 -7.96 -16.61 -16.69
N VAL A 173 -7.85 -17.07 -15.42
CA VAL A 173 -6.94 -18.18 -15.04
C VAL A 173 -7.64 -19.53 -15.08
N GLU A 174 -7.79 -20.07 -16.29
CA GLU A 174 -8.39 -21.39 -16.57
C GLU A 174 -7.61 -22.11 -17.68
N GLY A 175 -7.79 -23.43 -17.82
CA GLY A 175 -7.18 -24.20 -18.92
C GLY A 175 -5.64 -24.11 -18.94
N GLU A 176 -5.06 -23.93 -20.12
CA GLU A 176 -3.59 -23.83 -20.30
C GLU A 176 -2.95 -22.69 -19.50
N MET A 177 -3.68 -21.60 -19.24
CA MET A 177 -3.20 -20.49 -18.42
C MET A 177 -2.96 -20.92 -16.95
N LEU A 178 -3.73 -21.88 -16.45
CA LEU A 178 -3.51 -22.48 -15.12
C LEU A 178 -2.18 -23.23 -15.05
N ALA A 179 -1.86 -24.05 -16.07
CA ALA A 179 -0.57 -24.74 -16.13
C ALA A 179 0.58 -23.75 -16.31
N ALA A 180 0.44 -22.76 -17.20
CA ALA A 180 1.45 -21.75 -17.47
C ALA A 180 1.83 -20.96 -16.21
N THR A 181 0.82 -20.54 -15.44
CA THR A 181 1.02 -19.81 -14.17
C THR A 181 1.63 -20.69 -13.07
N CYS A 182 1.40 -22.01 -13.09
CA CYS A 182 2.00 -22.92 -12.13
C CYS A 182 3.45 -23.32 -12.46
N VAL A 183 4.00 -22.97 -13.63
CA VAL A 183 5.39 -23.31 -13.99
C VAL A 183 6.38 -22.73 -12.97
N GLY A 184 7.33 -23.55 -12.52
CA GLY A 184 8.34 -23.15 -11.52
C GLY A 184 7.83 -23.04 -10.09
N THR A 185 6.59 -23.48 -9.82
CA THR A 185 6.03 -23.57 -8.48
C THR A 185 5.98 -25.04 -8.00
N PRO A 186 5.87 -25.31 -6.69
CA PRO A 186 5.81 -26.68 -6.16
C PRO A 186 4.65 -27.52 -6.73
N VAL A 187 3.60 -26.86 -7.23
CA VAL A 187 2.38 -27.49 -7.76
C VAL A 187 2.36 -27.63 -9.28
N ALA A 188 3.48 -27.36 -9.96
CA ALA A 188 3.57 -27.43 -11.42
C ALA A 188 3.21 -28.82 -12.00
N SER A 189 3.57 -29.89 -11.30
CA SER A 189 3.24 -31.27 -11.68
C SER A 189 1.76 -31.56 -11.48
N ALA A 190 1.21 -31.18 -10.32
CA ALA A 190 -0.21 -31.30 -9.99
C ALA A 190 -1.11 -30.56 -10.99
N ALA A 191 -0.71 -29.35 -11.39
CA ALA A 191 -1.45 -28.54 -12.35
C ALA A 191 -1.59 -29.25 -13.71
N ARG A 192 -0.53 -29.94 -14.17
CA ARG A 192 -0.55 -30.72 -15.42
C ARG A 192 -1.41 -31.98 -15.31
N GLU A 193 -1.37 -32.65 -14.16
CA GLU A 193 -2.18 -33.84 -13.88
C GLU A 193 -3.68 -33.48 -13.88
N ILE A 194 -4.05 -32.38 -13.22
CA ILE A 194 -5.42 -31.83 -13.22
C ILE A 194 -5.89 -31.45 -14.64
N LEU A 195 -5.00 -30.91 -15.47
CA LEU A 195 -5.33 -30.54 -16.86
C LEU A 195 -5.49 -31.75 -17.79
N ALA A 196 -4.79 -32.85 -17.51
CA ALA A 196 -4.92 -34.09 -18.26
C ALA A 196 -6.29 -34.77 -18.03
N GLU A 197 -6.98 -34.42 -16.93
CA GLU A 197 -8.27 -34.98 -16.55
C GLU A 197 -9.41 -33.96 -16.71
N PRO A 198 -10.30 -34.11 -17.73
CA PRO A 198 -11.31 -33.10 -18.06
C PRO A 198 -12.31 -32.78 -16.92
N HIS A 199 -12.59 -33.77 -16.07
CA HIS A 199 -13.51 -33.62 -14.95
C HIS A 199 -12.88 -32.77 -13.82
N LEU A 200 -11.63 -33.03 -13.46
CA LEU A 200 -10.86 -32.21 -12.51
C LEU A 200 -10.61 -30.81 -13.06
N ALA A 201 -10.31 -30.67 -14.36
CA ALA A 201 -10.13 -29.35 -14.98
C ALA A 201 -11.39 -28.47 -14.86
N THR A 202 -12.58 -29.07 -15.02
CA THR A 202 -13.86 -28.37 -14.86
C THR A 202 -14.14 -28.00 -13.40
N GLU A 203 -13.85 -28.90 -12.47
CA GLU A 203 -14.02 -28.67 -11.03
C GLU A 203 -13.10 -27.53 -10.55
N VAL A 204 -11.84 -27.53 -10.99
CA VAL A 204 -10.85 -26.50 -10.66
C VAL A 204 -11.16 -25.15 -11.31
N ALA A 205 -11.75 -25.15 -12.52
CA ALA A 205 -12.26 -23.93 -13.15
C ALA A 205 -13.39 -23.29 -12.32
N GLY A 206 -14.26 -24.12 -11.72
CA GLY A 206 -15.36 -23.70 -10.86
C GLY A 206 -14.93 -23.10 -9.51
N ILE A 207 -13.69 -23.32 -9.06
CA ILE A 207 -13.19 -22.80 -7.78
C ILE A 207 -13.10 -21.28 -7.84
N ARG A 208 -14.06 -20.61 -7.21
CA ARG A 208 -14.04 -19.16 -6.96
C ARG A 208 -13.30 -18.87 -5.66
N LEU A 209 -12.49 -17.82 -5.66
CA LEU A 209 -11.83 -17.32 -4.45
C LEU A 209 -12.90 -16.81 -3.46
N PRO A 210 -12.84 -17.19 -2.17
CA PRO A 210 -13.70 -16.62 -1.14
C PRO A 210 -13.58 -15.08 -1.10
N PRO A 211 -14.66 -14.36 -0.74
CA PRO A 211 -14.67 -12.89 -0.75
C PRO A 211 -13.61 -12.26 0.17
N LEU A 212 -13.22 -12.95 1.25
CA LEU A 212 -12.14 -12.50 2.14
C LEU A 212 -10.75 -12.66 1.52
N GLN A 213 -10.50 -13.75 0.77
CA GLN A 213 -9.23 -13.92 0.02
C GLN A 213 -9.09 -12.84 -1.04
N ARG A 214 -10.18 -12.56 -1.75
CA ARG A 214 -10.22 -11.51 -2.75
C ARG A 214 -9.95 -10.12 -2.15
N ARG A 215 -10.52 -9.81 -0.98
CA ARG A 215 -10.22 -8.55 -0.24
C ARG A 215 -8.78 -8.47 0.27
N ASN A 216 -8.19 -9.58 0.71
CA ASN A 216 -6.80 -9.60 1.16
C ASN A 216 -5.81 -9.44 0.00
N LEU A 217 -6.12 -10.05 -1.14
CA LEU A 217 -5.37 -9.88 -2.36
C LEU A 217 -5.47 -8.44 -2.87
N MET A 218 -6.67 -7.85 -2.85
CA MET A 218 -6.88 -6.41 -3.07
C MET A 218 -6.01 -5.58 -2.14
N LEU A 219 -6.00 -5.89 -0.84
CA LEU A 219 -5.22 -5.15 0.15
C LEU A 219 -3.72 -5.29 -0.10
N MET A 220 -3.22 -6.47 -0.45
CA MET A 220 -1.81 -6.70 -0.77
C MET A 220 -1.37 -5.90 -2.00
N LEU A 221 -2.14 -5.97 -3.09
CA LEU A 221 -1.85 -5.21 -4.30
C LEU A 221 -1.93 -3.71 -4.05
N PHE A 222 -2.90 -3.28 -3.26
CA PHE A 222 -3.03 -1.90 -2.83
C PHE A 222 -1.83 -1.45 -1.97
N ILE A 223 -1.34 -2.28 -1.05
CA ILE A 223 -0.15 -1.97 -0.24
C ILE A 223 1.09 -1.88 -1.12
N ALA A 224 1.29 -2.82 -2.05
CA ALA A 224 2.40 -2.79 -2.99
C ALA A 224 2.38 -1.49 -3.83
N GLN A 225 1.19 -1.11 -4.33
CA GLN A 225 1.00 0.15 -5.04
C GLN A 225 1.30 1.37 -4.15
N ALA A 226 0.78 1.38 -2.93
CA ALA A 226 0.96 2.49 -1.99
C ALA A 226 2.43 2.70 -1.66
N ILE A 227 3.21 1.63 -1.49
CA ILE A 227 4.67 1.70 -1.27
C ILE A 227 5.36 2.34 -2.47
N GLN A 228 4.95 2.00 -3.70
CA GLN A 228 5.52 2.62 -4.87
C GLN A 228 5.17 4.11 -4.97
N MET A 229 3.91 4.48 -4.75
CA MET A 229 3.50 5.89 -4.73
C MET A 229 4.28 6.67 -3.67
N LEU A 230 4.43 6.09 -2.48
CA LEU A 230 5.21 6.67 -1.39
C LEU A 230 6.67 6.84 -1.79
N SER A 231 7.27 5.85 -2.47
CA SER A 231 8.65 5.93 -2.94
C SER A 231 8.84 7.09 -3.92
N LEU A 232 7.90 7.31 -4.84
CA LEU A 232 7.91 8.46 -5.74
C LEU A 232 7.83 9.78 -4.97
N VAL A 233 6.89 9.90 -4.03
CA VAL A 233 6.74 11.09 -3.17
C VAL A 233 8.03 11.38 -2.41
N LEU A 234 8.69 10.35 -1.87
CA LEU A 234 9.96 10.49 -1.17
C LEU A 234 11.11 10.93 -2.08
N ILE A 235 11.15 10.44 -3.33
CA ILE A 235 12.13 10.89 -4.33
C ILE A 235 11.91 12.36 -4.66
N VAL A 236 10.66 12.77 -4.92
CA VAL A 236 10.30 14.17 -5.21
C VAL A 236 10.60 15.07 -4.00
N PHE A 237 10.29 14.62 -2.80
CA PHE A 237 10.62 15.30 -1.55
C PHE A 237 12.14 15.50 -1.42
N GLY A 238 12.91 14.42 -1.56
CA GLY A 238 14.36 14.46 -1.49
C GLY A 238 14.98 15.38 -2.55
N PHE A 239 14.43 15.38 -3.76
CA PHE A 239 14.79 16.32 -4.81
C PHE A 239 14.59 17.77 -4.37
N PHE A 240 13.41 18.14 -3.84
CA PHE A 240 13.16 19.53 -3.40
C PHE A 240 14.02 19.95 -2.22
N VAL A 241 14.31 19.05 -1.28
CA VAL A 241 15.22 19.34 -0.17
C VAL A 241 16.63 19.63 -0.70
N VAL A 242 17.17 18.76 -1.57
CA VAL A 242 18.51 18.94 -2.15
C VAL A 242 18.56 20.18 -3.03
N PHE A 243 17.63 20.30 -3.97
CA PHE A 243 17.54 21.43 -4.88
C PHE A 243 17.37 22.75 -4.12
N GLY A 244 16.43 22.80 -3.17
CA GLY A 244 16.17 23.97 -2.35
C GLY A 244 17.38 24.39 -1.51
N SER A 245 18.10 23.43 -0.92
CA SER A 245 19.31 23.72 -0.15
C SER A 245 20.44 24.33 -0.99
N ILE A 246 20.47 24.06 -2.29
CA ILE A 246 21.49 24.58 -3.21
C ILE A 246 21.04 25.90 -3.85
N ALA A 247 19.78 25.98 -4.27
CA ALA A 247 19.26 27.07 -5.09
C ALA A 247 18.75 28.26 -4.26
N ILE A 248 18.15 28.01 -3.09
CA ILE A 248 17.46 29.03 -2.31
C ILE A 248 18.35 29.48 -1.15
N ARG A 249 18.84 30.72 -1.24
CA ARG A 249 19.68 31.31 -0.20
C ARG A 249 18.83 31.73 1.02
N PRO A 250 19.38 31.75 2.24
CA PRO A 250 18.68 32.22 3.44
C PRO A 250 18.03 33.60 3.28
N SER A 251 18.71 34.54 2.62
CA SER A 251 18.19 35.89 2.35
C SER A 251 16.95 35.91 1.45
N VAL A 252 16.79 34.90 0.59
CA VAL A 252 15.60 34.74 -0.27
C VAL A 252 14.43 34.23 0.55
N ILE A 253 14.68 33.27 1.45
CA ILE A 253 13.65 32.75 2.36
C ILE A 253 13.12 33.89 3.25
N GLU A 254 14.02 34.68 3.82
CA GLU A 254 13.66 35.84 4.64
C GLU A 254 12.84 36.87 3.85
N ALA A 255 13.22 37.16 2.61
CA ALA A 255 12.48 38.07 1.75
C ALA A 255 11.07 37.56 1.39
N TRP A 256 10.90 36.25 1.25
CA TRP A 256 9.61 35.65 0.86
C TRP A 256 8.67 35.44 2.06
N VAL A 257 9.21 34.96 3.18
CA VAL A 257 8.44 34.59 4.38
C VAL A 257 8.29 35.78 5.34
N GLY A 258 9.21 36.74 5.31
CA GLY A 258 9.21 37.91 6.19
C GLY A 258 9.90 37.69 7.54
N SER A 259 10.57 36.55 7.72
CA SER A 259 11.33 36.18 8.93
C SER A 259 12.55 35.36 8.59
N GLU A 260 13.58 35.41 9.44
CA GLU A 260 14.78 34.60 9.29
C GLU A 260 14.45 33.08 9.25
N PRO A 261 15.17 32.29 8.43
CA PRO A 261 14.96 30.85 8.33
C PRO A 261 15.31 30.12 9.63
N HIS A 262 14.41 29.26 10.10
CA HIS A 262 14.60 28.49 11.32
C HIS A 262 15.23 27.13 11.04
N TYR A 263 16.21 26.73 11.84
CA TYR A 263 16.89 25.44 11.71
C TYR A 263 16.74 24.63 12.99
N THR A 264 15.79 23.70 13.04
CA THR A 264 15.52 22.88 14.23
C THR A 264 16.10 21.47 14.19
N GLY A 265 16.60 21.02 13.03
CA GLY A 265 17.14 19.67 12.85
C GLY A 265 18.53 19.46 13.44
N PRO A 266 18.94 18.21 13.75
CA PRO A 266 20.20 17.90 14.44
C PRO A 266 21.48 18.31 13.67
N PHE A 267 21.36 18.52 12.36
CA PHE A 267 22.47 18.96 11.51
C PHE A 267 22.31 20.40 11.00
N HIS A 268 21.19 21.07 11.30
CA HIS A 268 20.87 22.42 10.84
C HIS A 268 21.05 22.66 9.32
N LEU A 269 20.95 21.62 8.49
CA LEU A 269 21.19 21.69 7.04
C LEU A 269 19.99 22.17 6.23
N VAL A 270 18.78 21.99 6.76
CA VAL A 270 17.51 22.26 6.08
C VAL A 270 16.69 23.15 6.99
N SER A 271 16.19 24.27 6.45
CA SER A 271 15.31 25.16 7.22
C SER A 271 13.91 24.56 7.35
N ASP A 272 13.21 24.92 8.41
CA ASP A 272 11.85 24.48 8.69
C ASP A 272 10.87 24.89 7.58
N GLU A 273 11.10 26.07 6.99
CA GLU A 273 10.32 26.60 5.86
C GLU A 273 10.56 25.76 4.60
N LEU A 274 11.82 25.47 4.27
CA LEU A 274 12.18 24.61 3.15
C LEU A 274 11.60 23.19 3.32
N PHE A 275 11.67 22.63 4.53
CA PHE A 275 11.07 21.34 4.83
C PHE A 275 9.55 21.36 4.60
N SER A 276 8.87 22.41 5.07
CA SER A 276 7.41 22.58 4.96
C SER A 276 6.95 22.72 3.51
N VAL A 277 7.67 23.49 2.70
CA VAL A 277 7.40 23.61 1.26
C VAL A 277 7.66 22.29 0.54
N ALA A 278 8.79 21.62 0.82
CA ALA A 278 9.15 20.36 0.17
C ALA A 278 8.14 19.26 0.47
N ILE A 279 7.67 19.13 1.71
CA ILE A 279 6.68 18.11 2.10
C ILE A 279 5.30 18.42 1.50
N PHE A 280 4.89 19.68 1.48
CA PHE A 280 3.61 20.08 0.90
C PHE A 280 3.57 19.79 -0.60
N LEU A 281 4.60 20.23 -1.34
CA LEU A 281 4.68 20.04 -2.78
C LEU A 281 4.85 18.57 -3.18
N SER A 282 5.64 17.80 -2.43
CA SER A 282 5.80 16.36 -2.70
C SER A 282 4.51 15.58 -2.43
N ALA A 283 3.75 15.92 -1.39
CA ALA A 283 2.44 15.32 -1.13
C ALA A 283 1.43 15.68 -2.23
N PHE A 284 1.42 16.93 -2.69
CA PHE A 284 0.62 17.35 -3.84
C PHE A 284 1.02 16.60 -5.13
N ALA A 285 2.33 16.45 -5.38
CA ALA A 285 2.86 15.67 -6.50
C ALA A 285 2.37 14.22 -6.45
N GLY A 286 2.36 13.61 -5.27
CA GLY A 286 1.86 12.25 -5.04
C GLY A 286 0.37 12.10 -5.37
N LEU A 287 -0.45 13.06 -4.96
CA LEU A 287 -1.87 13.10 -5.31
C LEU A 287 -2.07 13.24 -6.82
N TYR A 288 -1.41 14.22 -7.43
CA TYR A 288 -1.48 14.44 -8.89
C TYR A 288 -1.11 13.17 -9.65
N PHE A 289 -0.01 12.53 -9.25
CA PHE A 289 0.48 11.32 -9.88
C PHE A 289 -0.50 10.14 -9.70
N THR A 290 -1.13 10.03 -8.53
CA THR A 290 -2.16 9.01 -8.28
C THR A 290 -3.38 9.21 -9.19
N VAL A 291 -3.84 10.45 -9.36
CA VAL A 291 -4.93 10.79 -10.26
C VAL A 291 -4.55 10.48 -11.71
N GLN A 292 -3.35 10.86 -12.14
CA GLN A 292 -2.88 10.62 -13.50
C GLN A 292 -2.73 9.13 -13.80
N ALA A 293 -2.25 8.33 -12.84
CA ALA A 293 -2.15 6.88 -12.96
C ALA A 293 -3.52 6.19 -13.14
N VAL A 294 -4.60 6.80 -12.64
CA VAL A 294 -5.97 6.30 -12.80
C VAL A 294 -6.56 6.69 -14.16
N ILE A 295 -6.24 7.88 -14.67
CA ILE A 295 -6.83 8.42 -15.92
C ILE A 295 -6.09 7.89 -17.16
N ASP A 296 -4.77 7.69 -17.11
CA ASP A 296 -3.97 7.32 -18.27
C ASP A 296 -3.90 5.79 -18.51
N GLN A 297 -4.53 5.33 -19.60
CA GLN A 297 -4.55 3.91 -19.99
C GLN A 297 -3.19 3.33 -20.40
N ASN A 298 -2.22 4.15 -20.80
CA ASN A 298 -0.86 3.68 -21.09
C ASN A 298 -0.10 3.41 -19.79
N TYR A 299 -0.31 4.23 -18.76
CA TYR A 299 0.27 4.01 -17.43
C TYR A 299 -0.28 2.73 -16.78
N ARG A 300 -1.59 2.48 -16.99
CA ARG A 300 -2.24 1.26 -16.52
C ARG A 300 -1.62 -0.01 -17.12
N ARG A 301 -1.24 -0.01 -18.40
CA ARG A 301 -0.76 -1.23 -19.08
C ARG A 301 0.62 -1.69 -18.62
N GLU A 302 1.60 -0.80 -18.53
CA GLU A 302 2.97 -1.15 -18.09
C GLU A 302 3.01 -1.50 -16.59
N PHE A 303 2.15 -0.88 -15.79
CA PHE A 303 2.18 -1.07 -14.35
C PHE A 303 1.37 -2.29 -13.88
N PHE A 304 0.21 -2.54 -14.49
CA PHE A 304 -0.68 -3.62 -14.05
C PHE A 304 -0.34 -4.97 -14.66
N THR A 305 0.36 -5.06 -15.80
CA THR A 305 0.74 -6.37 -16.40
C THR A 305 1.59 -7.21 -15.45
N ARG A 306 2.57 -6.61 -14.76
CA ARG A 306 3.42 -7.34 -13.82
C ARG A 306 2.69 -7.80 -12.56
N ILE A 307 1.87 -6.93 -12.01
CA ILE A 307 1.02 -7.25 -10.86
C ILE A 307 0.00 -8.33 -11.23
N GLN A 308 -0.52 -8.28 -12.46
CA GLN A 308 -1.43 -9.26 -13.02
C GLN A 308 -0.73 -10.62 -13.16
N ASP A 309 0.52 -10.68 -13.61
CA ASP A 309 1.27 -11.95 -13.71
C ASP A 309 1.43 -12.61 -12.34
N ASP A 310 1.87 -11.85 -11.33
CA ASP A 310 2.02 -12.35 -9.95
C ASP A 310 0.67 -12.78 -9.35
N LEU A 311 -0.40 -12.04 -9.67
CA LEU A 311 -1.76 -12.34 -9.26
C LEU A 311 -2.26 -13.64 -9.90
N GLN A 312 -2.09 -13.79 -11.21
CA GLN A 312 -2.47 -14.98 -11.97
C GLN A 312 -1.70 -16.20 -11.44
N ARG A 313 -0.42 -16.03 -11.11
CA ARG A 313 0.41 -17.06 -10.45
C ARG A 313 -0.16 -17.48 -9.11
N ALA A 314 -0.44 -16.54 -8.22
CA ALA A 314 -0.98 -16.82 -6.90
C ALA A 314 -2.34 -17.52 -6.96
N MET A 315 -3.22 -17.08 -7.88
CA MET A 315 -4.52 -17.70 -8.10
C MET A 315 -4.40 -19.11 -8.67
N GLY A 316 -3.50 -19.32 -9.64
CA GLY A 316 -3.28 -20.63 -10.24
C GLY A 316 -2.80 -21.65 -9.21
N VAL A 317 -1.78 -21.29 -8.42
CA VAL A 317 -1.26 -22.14 -7.34
C VAL A 317 -2.35 -22.45 -6.31
N ARG A 318 -3.22 -21.49 -6.00
CA ARG A 318 -4.32 -21.69 -5.03
C ARG A 318 -5.41 -22.63 -5.55
N LYS A 319 -5.84 -22.48 -6.80
CA LYS A 319 -6.82 -23.37 -7.42
C LYS A 319 -6.34 -24.82 -7.34
N VAL A 320 -5.06 -25.04 -7.67
CA VAL A 320 -4.42 -26.36 -7.56
C VAL A 320 -4.29 -26.82 -6.11
N TYR A 321 -3.88 -25.95 -5.17
CA TYR A 321 -3.81 -26.28 -3.74
C TYR A 321 -5.15 -26.75 -3.16
N VAL A 322 -6.24 -26.05 -3.49
CA VAL A 322 -7.59 -26.41 -2.99
C VAL A 322 -8.02 -27.77 -3.54
N ALA A 323 -7.79 -28.00 -4.84
CA ALA A 323 -8.08 -29.28 -5.48
C ALA A 323 -7.29 -30.43 -4.84
N LEU A 324 -5.99 -30.22 -4.63
CA LEU A 324 -5.10 -31.19 -3.97
C LEU A 324 -5.58 -31.55 -2.57
N ARG A 325 -6.00 -30.54 -1.80
CA ARG A 325 -6.46 -30.75 -0.44
C ARG A 325 -7.81 -31.45 -0.38
N ALA A 326 -8.73 -31.14 -1.30
CA ALA A 326 -10.01 -31.83 -1.41
C ALA A 326 -9.81 -33.32 -1.74
N HIS A 327 -8.91 -33.62 -2.67
CA HIS A 327 -8.57 -35.00 -3.05
C HIS A 327 -7.95 -35.78 -1.88
N LEU A 328 -6.98 -35.19 -1.17
CA LEU A 328 -6.36 -35.80 0.02
C LEU A 328 -7.33 -35.99 1.20
N ALA A 329 -8.37 -35.15 1.31
CA ALA A 329 -9.41 -35.31 2.33
C ALA A 329 -10.38 -36.45 1.98
N ALA A 330 -10.70 -36.63 0.69
CA ALA A 330 -11.51 -37.75 0.21
C ALA A 330 -10.80 -39.10 0.42
N ASP A 331 -9.51 -39.19 0.11
CA ASP A 331 -8.69 -40.41 0.31
C ASP A 331 -8.52 -40.81 1.78
N ARG A 332 -8.66 -39.88 2.73
CA ARG A 332 -8.59 -40.17 4.19
C ARG A 332 -9.94 -40.57 4.79
N GLY A 333 -11.03 -40.31 4.09
CA GLY A 333 -12.38 -40.65 4.51
C GLY A 333 -12.90 -41.97 3.94
N ALA A 334 -12.18 -42.55 2.97
CA ALA A 334 -12.40 -43.89 2.42
C ALA A 334 -11.59 -44.94 3.21
#